data_AF-A0A660PI94-F1
#
_entry.id   AF-A0A660PI94-F1
#
_cell.length_a   1.000
_cell.length_b   1.000
_cell.length_c   1.000
_cell.angle_alpha   90.00
_cell.angle_beta   90.00
_cell.angle_gamma   90.00
#
_symmetry.space_group_name_H-M   'P 1'
#
loop_
_entity.id
_entity.type
_entity.pdbx_description
1 polymer ?
#
loop_
_entity_poly.entity_id
_entity_poly.type
_entity_poly.pdbx_seq_one_letter_code
_entity_poly.pdbx_strand_id
1 'polypeptide(L)'
;MTKEWTSKKDSFEIIDVRKLTGNFLPMLLKKGNITSVGEGICVIQSFEPIPLYSAMANLGFEYITEKVSDNEYRVYFYKVKEKQVNMPGESDVPLKPTAMVNFKKIDDSLADILVNFWDLIWGENSVFEMKFKLLLSLANGVGGGRFRQATRELVKGYAAGVTVAELDELFSMFVWNQGVGTFASEIGPSPLFAAYSLIKEQEQKGVSKADILKELVERFGENNPQVGTLYKNKK
;
A
#
# COMPACT_ATOMS: atom_id res chain seq x y z
N MET A 1 4.16 28.56 -1.10
CA MET A 1 5.31 28.93 -0.26
C MET A 1 6.53 28.19 -0.79
N THR A 2 7.58 28.91 -1.17
CA THR A 2 8.84 28.30 -1.62
C THR A 2 9.51 27.65 -0.42
N LYS A 3 9.64 26.32 -0.42
CA LYS A 3 10.29 25.60 0.69
C LYS A 3 11.78 25.96 0.71
N GLU A 4 12.29 26.52 1.80
CA GLU A 4 13.67 27.06 1.87
C GLU A 4 14.76 26.03 1.54
N TRP A 5 14.50 24.75 1.79
CA TRP A 5 15.42 23.65 1.51
C TRP A 5 15.61 23.36 0.02
N THR A 6 14.75 23.88 -0.87
CA THR A 6 14.83 23.63 -2.32
C THR A 6 16.15 24.10 -2.94
N SER A 7 16.82 25.09 -2.34
CA SER A 7 18.18 25.51 -2.72
C SER A 7 19.24 24.42 -2.56
N LYS A 8 18.98 23.40 -1.73
CA LYS A 8 19.91 22.29 -1.44
C LYS A 8 19.62 21.04 -2.27
N LYS A 9 18.55 21.03 -3.08
CA LYS A 9 18.04 19.82 -3.74
C LYS A 9 19.08 19.12 -4.63
N ASP A 10 19.99 19.88 -5.24
CA ASP A 10 21.03 19.37 -6.13
C ASP A 10 22.17 18.65 -5.39
N SER A 11 22.23 18.78 -4.05
CA SER A 11 23.17 18.04 -3.20
C SER A 11 22.65 16.69 -2.73
N PHE A 12 21.38 16.37 -2.99
CA PHE A 12 20.75 15.16 -2.48
C PHE A 12 21.26 13.92 -3.20
N GLU A 13 21.35 12.81 -2.47
CA GLU A 13 21.72 11.52 -3.05
C GLU A 13 20.69 11.08 -4.09
N ILE A 14 21.16 10.77 -5.30
CA ILE A 14 20.29 10.35 -6.41
C ILE A 14 20.12 8.83 -6.39
N ILE A 15 18.86 8.40 -6.37
CA ILE A 15 18.43 7.00 -6.50
C ILE A 15 17.58 6.88 -7.77
N ASP A 16 18.19 6.41 -8.86
CA ASP A 16 17.48 6.14 -10.12
C ASP A 16 16.83 4.75 -10.09
N VAL A 17 15.50 4.73 -10.04
CA VAL A 17 14.69 3.51 -9.98
C VAL A 17 14.05 3.15 -11.32
N ARG A 18 14.33 3.88 -12.40
CA ARG A 18 13.71 3.64 -13.73
C ARG A 18 14.01 2.27 -14.31
N LYS A 19 15.20 1.73 -14.03
CA LYS A 19 15.62 0.38 -14.46
C LYS A 19 15.14 -0.73 -13.52
N LEU A 20 14.57 -0.39 -12.37
CA LEU A 20 14.07 -1.37 -11.41
C LEU A 20 12.67 -1.84 -11.81
N THR A 21 12.51 -3.16 -11.91
CA THR A 21 11.25 -3.80 -12.30
C THR A 21 10.59 -4.56 -11.13
N GLY A 22 11.22 -4.53 -9.95
CA GLY A 22 10.70 -5.05 -8.70
C GLY A 22 10.23 -3.94 -7.75
N ASN A 23 9.67 -4.33 -6.61
CA ASN A 23 9.25 -3.37 -5.59
C ASN A 23 10.47 -2.71 -4.93
N PHE A 24 10.69 -1.43 -5.24
CA PHE A 24 11.78 -0.61 -4.71
C PHE A 24 11.42 0.13 -3.41
N LEU A 25 10.15 0.10 -2.97
CA LEU A 25 9.70 0.80 -1.77
C LEU A 25 10.46 0.39 -0.50
N PRO A 26 10.70 -0.91 -0.20
CA PRO A 26 11.43 -1.29 1.03
C PRO A 26 12.84 -0.70 1.10
N MET A 27 13.51 -0.60 -0.04
CA MET A 27 14.83 0.01 -0.14
C MET A 27 14.77 1.52 0.16
N LEU A 28 13.80 2.23 -0.42
CA LEU A 28 13.61 3.66 -0.17
C LEU A 28 13.23 3.94 1.29
N LEU A 29 12.35 3.13 1.89
CA LEU A 29 11.99 3.27 3.30
C LEU A 29 13.17 2.99 4.23
N LYS A 30 13.99 1.97 3.93
CA LYS A 30 15.22 1.71 4.68
C LYS A 30 16.19 2.90 4.59
N LYS A 31 16.33 3.48 3.40
CA LYS A 31 17.16 4.68 3.19
C LYS A 31 16.60 5.88 3.97
N GLY A 32 15.31 6.16 3.87
CA GLY A 32 14.68 7.29 4.56
C GLY A 32 14.72 7.21 6.10
N ASN A 33 14.82 5.99 6.65
CA ASN A 33 15.02 5.79 8.09
C ASN A 33 16.43 6.12 8.59
N ILE A 34 17.46 6.02 7.73
CA ILE A 34 18.85 6.33 8.10
C ILE A 34 19.27 7.74 7.68
N THR A 35 18.45 8.45 6.91
CA THR A 35 18.68 9.84 6.50
C THR A 35 18.41 10.78 7.66
N SER A 36 19.38 11.62 7.98
CA SER A 36 19.30 12.55 9.11
C SER A 36 18.41 13.74 8.78
N VAL A 37 17.84 14.37 9.81
CA VAL A 37 17.17 15.68 9.65
C VAL A 37 18.12 16.69 9.03
N GLY A 38 17.66 17.39 8.00
CA GLY A 38 18.47 18.34 7.25
C GLY A 38 19.11 17.77 5.99
N GLU A 39 19.01 16.46 5.76
CA GLU A 39 19.46 15.78 4.54
C GLU A 39 18.29 15.42 3.62
N GLY A 40 18.58 14.95 2.41
CA GLY A 40 17.57 14.59 1.43
C GLY A 40 18.01 13.54 0.42
N ILE A 41 17.02 13.00 -0.30
CA ILE A 41 17.17 11.97 -1.32
C ILE A 41 16.40 12.43 -2.57
N CYS A 42 17.01 12.30 -3.76
CA CYS A 42 16.36 12.47 -5.05
C CYS A 42 16.02 11.10 -5.66
N VAL A 43 14.74 10.82 -5.88
CA VAL A 43 14.28 9.60 -6.55
C VAL A 43 13.93 9.92 -8.00
N ILE A 44 14.53 9.18 -8.94
CA ILE A 44 14.23 9.32 -10.38
C ILE A 44 13.37 8.14 -10.85
N GLN A 45 12.21 8.42 -11.45
CA GLN A 45 11.27 7.41 -11.96
C GLN A 45 10.70 7.84 -13.32
N SER A 46 10.20 6.90 -14.13
CA SER A 46 9.62 7.19 -15.45
C SER A 46 8.17 7.66 -15.42
N PHE A 47 7.46 7.40 -14.32
CA PHE A 47 6.12 7.90 -14.02
C PHE A 47 6.11 8.56 -12.65
N GLU A 48 5.09 9.36 -12.36
CA GLU A 48 5.03 10.04 -11.06
C GLU A 48 4.86 9.02 -9.90
N PRO A 49 5.76 8.96 -8.91
CA PRO A 49 5.69 7.94 -7.86
C PRO A 49 4.73 8.37 -6.74
N ILE A 50 3.47 8.69 -7.07
CA ILE A 50 2.43 9.18 -6.14
C ILE A 50 2.34 8.35 -4.84
N PRO A 51 2.34 6.99 -4.88
CA PRO A 51 2.23 6.18 -3.67
C PRO A 51 3.39 6.34 -2.67
N LEU A 52 4.53 6.88 -3.13
CA LEU A 52 5.72 7.08 -2.31
C LEU A 52 5.58 8.31 -1.40
N TYR A 53 4.79 9.31 -1.77
CA TYR A 53 4.70 10.58 -1.06
C TYR A 53 4.20 10.40 0.38
N SER A 54 3.08 9.72 0.56
CA SER A 54 2.54 9.42 1.90
C SER A 54 3.52 8.59 2.74
N ALA A 55 4.18 7.60 2.11
CA ALA A 55 5.13 6.73 2.79
C ALA A 55 6.35 7.49 3.32
N MET A 56 6.89 8.44 2.53
CA MET A 56 8.01 9.28 2.96
C MET A 56 7.56 10.36 3.96
N ALA A 57 6.36 10.92 3.82
CA ALA A 57 5.81 11.87 4.79
C ALA A 57 5.65 11.26 6.19
N ASN A 58 5.34 9.97 6.26
CA ASN A 58 5.30 9.21 7.51
C ASN A 58 6.68 9.08 8.17
N LEU A 59 7.74 9.08 7.38
CA LEU A 59 9.13 9.13 7.87
C LEU A 59 9.61 10.56 8.19
N GLY A 60 8.73 11.56 8.11
CA GLY A 60 9.07 12.96 8.43
C GLY A 60 9.72 13.71 7.28
N PHE A 61 9.53 13.26 6.03
CA PHE A 61 9.97 13.98 4.85
C PHE A 61 8.91 14.94 4.31
N GLU A 62 9.38 16.04 3.74
CA GLU A 62 8.66 16.80 2.75
C GLU A 62 9.18 16.48 1.36
N TYR A 63 8.43 16.82 0.31
CA TYR A 63 8.90 16.63 -1.05
C TYR A 63 8.58 17.80 -1.99
N ILE A 64 9.31 17.84 -3.11
CA ILE A 64 8.93 18.53 -4.35
C ILE A 64 9.11 17.55 -5.51
N THR A 65 8.27 17.68 -6.53
CA THR A 65 8.32 16.84 -7.73
C THR A 65 8.55 17.70 -8.96
N GLU A 66 9.45 17.27 -9.83
CA GLU A 66 9.75 17.89 -11.10
C GLU A 66 9.55 16.88 -12.23
N LYS A 67 8.65 17.17 -13.17
CA LYS A 67 8.53 16.43 -14.42
C LYS A 67 9.55 16.99 -15.42
N VAL A 68 10.67 16.28 -15.60
CA VAL A 68 11.78 16.67 -16.47
C VAL A 68 11.48 16.31 -17.93
N SER A 69 10.86 15.16 -18.14
CA SER A 69 10.33 14.71 -19.44
C SER A 69 9.17 13.74 -19.22
N ASP A 70 8.58 13.22 -20.28
CA ASP A 70 7.50 12.23 -20.16
C ASP A 70 7.93 10.93 -19.46
N ASN A 71 9.22 10.59 -19.52
CA ASN A 71 9.79 9.39 -18.91
C ASN A 71 10.82 9.72 -17.80
N GLU A 72 10.75 10.94 -17.24
CA GLU A 72 11.63 11.34 -16.15
C GLU A 72 10.93 12.29 -15.19
N TYR A 73 10.56 11.75 -14.04
CA TYR A 73 10.18 12.47 -12.83
C TYR A 73 11.34 12.43 -11.85
N ARG A 74 11.65 13.59 -11.26
CA ARG A 74 12.59 13.73 -10.15
C ARG A 74 11.82 14.18 -8.92
N VAL A 75 11.84 13.35 -7.89
CA VAL A 75 11.21 13.67 -6.61
C VAL A 75 12.29 13.87 -5.57
N TYR A 76 12.35 15.07 -5.03
CA TYR A 76 13.30 15.44 -4.01
C TYR A 76 12.60 15.35 -2.66
N PHE A 77 13.04 14.43 -1.81
CA PHE A 77 12.58 14.27 -0.43
C PHE A 77 13.58 14.91 0.51
N TYR A 78 13.10 15.76 1.44
CA TYR A 78 13.89 16.43 2.45
C TYR A 78 13.39 16.08 3.86
N LYS A 79 14.28 15.59 4.73
CA LYS A 79 13.94 15.17 6.10
C LYS A 79 13.82 16.40 7.00
N VAL A 80 12.60 16.76 7.40
CA VAL A 80 12.35 17.94 8.26
C VAL A 80 12.29 17.60 9.74
N LYS A 81 11.98 16.35 10.10
CA LYS A 81 11.93 15.89 11.49
C LYS A 81 12.14 14.39 11.58
N GLU A 82 12.62 13.94 12.74
CA GLU A 82 12.55 12.53 13.07
C GLU A 82 11.12 12.13 13.36
N LYS A 83 10.65 11.12 12.64
CA LYS A 83 9.51 10.31 13.02
C LYS A 83 10.02 8.88 13.12
N GLN A 84 10.03 8.32 14.32
CA GLN A 84 10.13 6.87 14.43
C GLN A 84 8.93 6.26 13.71
N VAL A 85 9.15 5.11 13.07
CA VAL A 85 8.07 4.34 12.47
C VAL A 85 7.08 4.00 13.58
N ASN A 86 5.99 4.76 13.70
CA ASN A 86 4.81 4.24 14.37
C ASN A 86 4.40 3.03 13.55
N MET A 87 4.34 1.87 14.20
CA MET A 87 3.98 0.58 13.60
C MET A 87 2.80 0.73 12.62
N PRO A 88 2.68 -0.15 11.60
CA PRO A 88 1.56 -0.10 10.66
C PRO A 88 0.25 0.00 11.44
N GLY A 89 -0.43 1.15 11.34
CA GLY A 89 -1.58 1.45 12.20
C GLY A 89 -1.97 2.93 12.29
N GLU A 90 -1.03 3.88 12.30
CA GLU A 90 -1.40 5.30 12.46
C GLU A 90 -1.38 6.14 11.18
N SER A 91 -0.64 5.76 10.14
CA SER A 91 -0.68 6.53 8.87
C SER A 91 -0.13 5.83 7.63
N ASP A 92 0.42 4.61 7.72
CA ASP A 92 0.86 3.86 6.54
C ASP A 92 -0.07 2.69 6.24
N VAL A 93 -0.98 2.89 5.28
CA VAL A 93 -1.81 1.82 4.75
C VAL A 93 -0.89 0.73 4.16
N PRO A 94 -0.93 -0.51 4.68
CA PRO A 94 -0.07 -1.58 4.19
C PRO A 94 -0.45 -1.96 2.76
N LEU A 95 0.38 -2.77 2.11
CA LEU A 95 0.06 -3.33 0.78
C LEU A 95 -0.19 -2.26 -0.30
N LYS A 96 0.74 -1.29 -0.38
CA LYS A 96 0.84 -0.27 -1.46
C LYS A 96 0.67 -0.90 -2.85
N PRO A 97 0.28 -0.12 -3.88
CA PRO A 97 -0.02 -0.63 -5.23
C PRO A 97 1.26 -1.04 -5.99
N THR A 98 1.96 -2.07 -5.50
CA THR A 98 3.23 -2.55 -6.06
C THR A 98 3.07 -3.11 -7.47
N ALA A 99 1.85 -3.50 -7.87
CA ALA A 99 1.52 -3.94 -9.22
C ALA A 99 1.86 -2.91 -10.31
N MET A 100 2.02 -1.61 -9.97
CA MET A 100 2.35 -0.57 -10.94
C MET A 100 3.62 -0.86 -11.73
N VAL A 101 4.61 -1.51 -11.09
CA VAL A 101 5.86 -1.90 -11.75
C VAL A 101 5.66 -2.99 -12.81
N ASN A 102 4.58 -3.79 -12.72
CA ASN A 102 4.24 -4.75 -13.78
C ASN A 102 3.68 -4.02 -15.01
N PHE A 103 2.86 -2.98 -14.83
CA PHE A 103 2.35 -2.18 -15.95
C PHE A 103 3.49 -1.43 -16.65
N LYS A 104 4.47 -0.94 -15.89
CA LYS A 104 5.70 -0.37 -16.44
C LYS A 104 6.48 -1.34 -17.35
N LYS A 105 6.40 -2.66 -17.12
CA LYS A 105 7.03 -3.64 -18.03
C LYS A 105 6.33 -3.70 -19.40
N ILE A 106 5.09 -3.24 -19.47
CA ILE A 106 4.30 -3.16 -20.71
C ILE A 106 4.61 -1.82 -21.38
N ASP A 107 4.35 -0.71 -20.69
CA ASP A 107 4.53 0.64 -21.20
C ASP A 107 4.60 1.68 -20.06
N ASP A 108 5.45 2.69 -20.21
CA ASP A 108 5.64 3.74 -19.19
C ASP A 108 4.43 4.70 -19.11
N SER A 109 3.83 5.04 -20.26
CA SER A 109 2.65 5.92 -20.30
C SER A 109 1.44 5.23 -19.68
N LEU A 110 1.29 3.92 -19.89
CA LEU A 110 0.27 3.13 -19.23
C LEU A 110 0.43 3.16 -17.70
N ALA A 111 1.65 3.01 -17.18
CA ALA A 111 1.91 3.08 -15.75
C ALA A 111 1.58 4.48 -15.17
N ASP A 112 1.91 5.54 -15.90
CA ASP A 112 1.58 6.92 -15.53
C ASP A 112 0.06 7.18 -15.50
N ILE A 113 -0.69 6.70 -16.51
CA ILE A 113 -2.16 6.79 -16.51
C ILE A 113 -2.75 6.03 -15.32
N LEU A 114 -2.28 4.81 -15.06
CA LEU A 114 -2.83 3.96 -14.01
C LEU A 114 -2.50 4.46 -12.60
N VAL A 115 -1.35 5.09 -12.38
CA VAL A 115 -1.03 5.69 -11.06
C VAL A 115 -1.89 6.91 -10.78
N ASN A 116 -2.15 7.74 -11.79
CA ASN A 116 -3.07 8.88 -11.67
C ASN A 116 -4.52 8.41 -11.47
N PHE A 117 -4.95 7.37 -12.19
CA PHE A 117 -6.26 6.76 -11.96
C PHE A 117 -6.36 6.15 -10.56
N TRP A 118 -5.30 5.49 -10.08
CA TRP A 118 -5.25 4.99 -8.70
C TRP A 118 -5.42 6.13 -7.69
N ASP A 119 -4.72 7.25 -7.86
CA ASP A 119 -4.85 8.42 -6.97
C ASP A 119 -6.25 9.04 -7.03
N LEU A 120 -6.86 9.11 -8.21
CA LEU A 120 -8.26 9.56 -8.34
C LEU A 120 -9.22 8.71 -7.50
N ILE A 121 -9.00 7.40 -7.43
CA ILE A 121 -9.88 6.48 -6.70
C ILE A 121 -9.54 6.40 -5.20
N TRP A 122 -8.25 6.41 -4.85
CA TRP A 122 -7.74 6.09 -3.51
C TRP A 122 -7.07 7.25 -2.79
N GLY A 123 -6.93 8.41 -3.43
CA GLY A 123 -6.36 9.62 -2.85
C GLY A 123 -7.22 10.23 -1.74
N GLU A 124 -6.71 11.29 -1.14
CA GLU A 124 -7.25 11.90 0.09
C GLU A 124 -8.56 12.69 -0.15
N ASN A 125 -8.82 13.12 -1.39
CA ASN A 125 -10.00 13.91 -1.76
C ASN A 125 -11.23 13.01 -1.98
N SER A 126 -11.80 12.50 -0.89
CA SER A 126 -12.90 11.53 -0.94
C SER A 126 -14.05 11.87 0.00
N VAL A 127 -15.28 11.66 -0.48
CA VAL A 127 -16.49 11.75 0.36
C VAL A 127 -16.60 10.55 1.31
N PHE A 128 -16.25 9.35 0.84
CA PHE A 128 -16.19 8.17 1.71
C PHE A 128 -14.88 8.14 2.48
N GLU A 129 -14.95 7.83 3.78
CA GLU A 129 -13.75 7.50 4.56
C GLU A 129 -13.04 6.28 3.97
N MET A 130 -11.72 6.23 4.15
CA MET A 130 -10.88 5.16 3.61
C MET A 130 -11.36 3.77 4.05
N LYS A 131 -11.76 3.58 5.32
CA LYS A 131 -12.24 2.29 5.81
C LYS A 131 -13.47 1.79 5.04
N PHE A 132 -14.41 2.67 4.69
CA PHE A 132 -15.61 2.31 3.93
C PHE A 132 -15.28 1.94 2.49
N LYS A 133 -14.38 2.70 1.83
CA LYS A 133 -13.88 2.33 0.49
C LYS A 133 -13.25 0.94 0.47
N LEU A 134 -12.46 0.61 1.49
CA LEU A 134 -11.80 -0.68 1.61
C LEU A 134 -12.82 -1.82 1.82
N LEU A 135 -13.84 -1.63 2.66
CA LEU A 135 -14.93 -2.61 2.82
C LEU A 135 -15.72 -2.83 1.53
N LEU A 136 -16.06 -1.76 0.80
CA LEU A 136 -16.73 -1.87 -0.51
C LEU A 136 -15.86 -2.58 -1.53
N SER A 137 -14.56 -2.28 -1.57
CA SER A 137 -13.59 -2.92 -2.46
C SER A 137 -13.41 -4.41 -2.11
N LEU A 138 -13.37 -4.74 -0.82
CA LEU A 138 -13.35 -6.12 -0.31
C LEU A 138 -14.59 -6.87 -0.80
N ALA A 139 -15.78 -6.31 -0.56
CA ALA A 139 -17.05 -6.90 -0.97
C ALA A 139 -17.13 -7.12 -2.49
N ASN A 140 -16.70 -6.14 -3.28
CA ASN A 140 -16.61 -6.25 -4.74
C ASN A 140 -15.53 -7.25 -5.19
N GLY A 141 -14.46 -7.41 -4.41
CA GLY A 141 -13.45 -8.45 -4.60
C GLY A 141 -14.06 -9.85 -4.44
N VAL A 142 -14.82 -10.05 -3.36
CA VAL A 142 -15.53 -11.31 -3.10
C VAL A 142 -16.63 -11.56 -4.14
N GLY A 143 -17.39 -10.53 -4.52
CA GLY A 143 -18.37 -10.57 -5.61
C GLY A 143 -17.83 -11.08 -6.95
N GLY A 144 -16.58 -10.75 -7.26
CA GLY A 144 -15.91 -11.20 -8.48
C GLY A 144 -15.03 -12.44 -8.31
N GLY A 145 -15.06 -13.14 -7.17
CA GLY A 145 -14.16 -14.28 -6.89
C GLY A 145 -12.66 -13.89 -6.84
N ARG A 146 -12.34 -12.61 -6.70
CA ARG A 146 -10.97 -12.06 -6.71
C ARG A 146 -10.38 -12.08 -5.30
N PHE A 147 -10.22 -13.27 -4.72
CA PHE A 147 -9.77 -13.42 -3.33
C PHE A 147 -8.40 -12.81 -3.04
N ARG A 148 -7.48 -12.81 -4.02
CA ARG A 148 -6.21 -12.07 -3.93
C ARG A 148 -6.44 -10.60 -3.60
N GLN A 149 -7.35 -9.94 -4.32
CA GLN A 149 -7.68 -8.54 -4.06
C GLN A 149 -8.40 -8.41 -2.72
N ALA A 150 -9.41 -9.24 -2.47
CA ALA A 150 -10.22 -9.15 -1.26
C ALA A 150 -9.37 -9.29 0.01
N THR A 151 -8.42 -10.24 0.05
CA THR A 151 -7.48 -10.39 1.18
C THR A 151 -6.66 -9.11 1.39
N ARG A 152 -6.17 -8.48 0.33
CA ARG A 152 -5.41 -7.22 0.45
C ARG A 152 -6.29 -6.09 0.99
N GLU A 153 -7.53 -6.01 0.54
CA GLU A 153 -8.49 -5.01 1.03
C GLU A 153 -8.84 -5.22 2.50
N LEU A 154 -8.94 -6.47 2.95
CA LEU A 154 -9.14 -6.79 4.36
C LEU A 154 -7.96 -6.34 5.22
N VAL A 155 -6.72 -6.66 4.84
CA VAL A 155 -5.52 -6.26 5.60
C VAL A 155 -5.43 -4.73 5.67
N LYS A 156 -5.68 -4.04 4.55
CA LYS A 156 -5.73 -2.57 4.51
C LYS A 156 -6.87 -2.01 5.37
N GLY A 157 -8.06 -2.61 5.28
CA GLY A 157 -9.24 -2.19 6.03
C GLY A 157 -9.01 -2.27 7.53
N TYR A 158 -8.45 -3.39 7.99
CA TYR A 158 -8.09 -3.57 9.41
C TYR A 158 -7.07 -2.52 9.87
N ALA A 159 -6.05 -2.25 9.06
CA ALA A 159 -5.09 -1.17 9.34
C ALA A 159 -5.79 0.20 9.45
N ALA A 160 -6.76 0.47 8.58
CA ALA A 160 -7.57 1.69 8.56
C ALA A 160 -8.66 1.76 9.65
N GLY A 161 -8.77 0.75 10.53
CA GLY A 161 -9.72 0.80 11.65
C GLY A 161 -11.00 -0.01 11.50
N VAL A 162 -11.10 -0.86 10.47
CA VAL A 162 -12.19 -1.85 10.41
C VAL A 162 -12.10 -2.80 11.60
N THR A 163 -13.23 -3.00 12.28
CA THR A 163 -13.36 -3.85 13.47
C THR A 163 -13.76 -5.28 13.12
N VAL A 164 -13.55 -6.22 14.04
CA VAL A 164 -14.06 -7.60 13.90
C VAL A 164 -15.59 -7.63 13.78
N ALA A 165 -16.31 -6.75 14.47
CA ALA A 165 -17.77 -6.66 14.36
C ALA A 165 -18.22 -6.24 12.94
N GLU A 166 -17.58 -5.23 12.35
CA GLU A 166 -17.86 -4.83 10.95
C GLU A 166 -17.53 -5.98 9.97
N LEU A 167 -16.46 -6.74 10.22
CA LEU A 167 -16.14 -7.93 9.42
C LEU A 167 -17.15 -9.06 9.62
N ASP A 168 -17.60 -9.32 10.85
CA ASP A 168 -18.60 -10.34 11.18
C ASP A 168 -19.90 -10.10 10.39
N GLU A 169 -20.38 -8.86 10.36
CA GLU A 169 -21.55 -8.47 9.55
C GLU A 169 -21.27 -8.65 8.05
N LEU A 170 -20.12 -8.19 7.56
CA LEU A 170 -19.79 -8.28 6.13
C LEU A 170 -19.65 -9.74 5.64
N PHE A 171 -19.01 -10.62 6.42
CA PHE A 171 -18.91 -12.04 6.08
C PHE A 171 -20.28 -12.73 6.13
N SER A 172 -21.15 -12.34 7.06
CA SER A 172 -22.54 -12.80 7.07
C SER A 172 -23.30 -12.37 5.82
N MET A 173 -23.08 -11.14 5.35
CA MET A 173 -23.63 -10.67 4.07
C MET A 173 -23.09 -11.45 2.88
N PHE A 174 -21.84 -11.92 2.89
CA PHE A 174 -21.32 -12.77 1.82
C PHE A 174 -22.04 -14.11 1.76
N VAL A 175 -22.31 -14.73 2.91
CA VAL A 175 -23.11 -15.97 2.98
C VAL A 175 -24.52 -15.72 2.44
N TRP A 176 -25.15 -14.62 2.82
CA TRP A 176 -26.50 -14.27 2.34
C TRP A 176 -26.54 -14.01 0.83
N ASN A 177 -25.63 -13.17 0.33
CA ASN A 177 -25.68 -12.70 -1.06
C ASN A 177 -25.12 -13.70 -2.08
N GLN A 178 -24.19 -14.56 -1.68
CA GLN A 178 -23.56 -15.55 -2.59
C GLN A 178 -23.96 -17.00 -2.30
N GLY A 179 -24.64 -17.25 -1.18
CA GLY A 179 -25.08 -18.56 -0.76
C GLY A 179 -24.06 -19.33 0.08
N VAL A 180 -24.58 -20.22 0.93
CA VAL A 180 -23.80 -21.07 1.84
C VAL A 180 -22.82 -22.00 1.10
N GLY A 181 -23.16 -22.46 -0.11
CA GLY A 181 -22.30 -23.32 -0.92
C GLY A 181 -21.03 -22.60 -1.37
N THR A 182 -21.18 -21.40 -1.92
CA THR A 182 -20.05 -20.53 -2.31
C THR A 182 -19.18 -20.18 -1.11
N PHE A 183 -19.79 -19.92 0.04
CA PHE A 183 -19.01 -19.70 1.25
C PHE A 183 -18.18 -20.94 1.60
N ALA A 184 -18.80 -22.12 1.65
CA ALA A 184 -18.11 -23.34 2.06
C ALA A 184 -17.01 -23.77 1.07
N SER A 185 -17.22 -23.62 -0.23
CA SER A 185 -16.28 -24.10 -1.26
C SER A 185 -15.23 -23.08 -1.68
N GLU A 186 -15.56 -21.79 -1.67
CA GLU A 186 -14.67 -20.72 -2.18
C GLU A 186 -14.15 -19.81 -1.08
N ILE A 187 -15.05 -19.22 -0.28
CA ILE A 187 -14.66 -18.20 0.71
C ILE A 187 -13.93 -18.85 1.89
N GLY A 188 -14.49 -19.91 2.48
CA GLY A 188 -13.95 -20.63 3.64
C GLY A 188 -12.50 -21.10 3.46
N PRO A 189 -12.12 -21.76 2.34
CA PRO A 189 -10.75 -22.18 2.12
C PRO A 189 -9.83 -21.06 1.56
N SER A 190 -10.35 -19.84 1.35
CA SER A 190 -9.57 -18.75 0.74
C SER A 190 -8.56 -18.11 1.72
N PRO A 191 -7.51 -17.45 1.19
CA PRO A 191 -6.64 -16.60 2.00
C PRO A 191 -7.38 -15.42 2.67
N LEU A 192 -8.54 -15.00 2.14
CA LEU A 192 -9.36 -13.95 2.74
C LEU A 192 -9.94 -14.42 4.09
N PHE A 193 -10.56 -15.59 4.11
CA PHE A 193 -11.13 -16.13 5.34
C PHE A 193 -10.06 -16.49 6.38
N ALA A 194 -8.90 -16.97 5.92
CA ALA A 194 -7.75 -17.18 6.79
C ALA A 194 -7.25 -15.88 7.46
N ALA A 195 -7.17 -14.76 6.71
CA ALA A 195 -6.78 -13.47 7.27
C ALA A 195 -7.82 -12.92 8.26
N TYR A 196 -9.11 -13.01 7.93
CA TYR A 196 -10.21 -12.66 8.84
C TYR A 196 -10.17 -13.48 10.13
N SER A 197 -10.02 -14.80 10.02
CA SER A 197 -9.97 -15.71 11.18
C SER A 197 -8.77 -15.38 12.09
N LEU A 198 -7.60 -15.09 11.50
CA LEU A 198 -6.42 -14.67 12.27
C LEU A 198 -6.70 -13.40 13.08
N ILE A 199 -7.31 -12.36 12.49
CA ILE A 199 -7.66 -11.13 13.22
C ILE A 199 -8.54 -11.47 14.41
N LYS A 200 -9.63 -12.20 14.17
CA LYS A 200 -10.62 -12.53 15.18
C LYS A 200 -10.04 -13.34 16.33
N GLU A 201 -9.23 -14.36 16.03
CA GLU A 201 -8.58 -15.18 17.04
C GLU A 201 -7.54 -14.40 17.87
N GLN A 202 -6.76 -13.53 17.24
CA GLN A 202 -5.70 -12.80 17.93
C GLN A 202 -6.26 -11.64 18.78
N GLU A 203 -7.31 -10.95 18.33
CA GLU A 203 -8.01 -9.97 19.17
C GLU A 203 -8.64 -10.62 20.40
N GLN A 204 -9.24 -11.81 20.26
CA GLN A 204 -9.78 -12.58 21.39
C GLN A 204 -8.72 -12.97 22.42
N LYS A 205 -7.47 -13.19 21.98
CA LYS A 205 -6.33 -13.46 22.86
C LYS A 205 -5.71 -12.18 23.46
N GLY A 206 -6.26 -11.00 23.15
CA GLY A 206 -5.75 -9.71 23.63
C GLY A 206 -4.44 -9.27 22.98
N VAL A 207 -4.09 -9.83 21.81
CA VAL A 207 -2.91 -9.40 21.06
C VAL A 207 -3.10 -7.97 20.57
N SER A 208 -2.04 -7.17 20.62
CA SER A 208 -2.13 -5.77 20.19
C SER A 208 -2.45 -5.67 18.68
N LYS A 209 -3.23 -4.67 18.29
CA LYS A 209 -3.55 -4.41 16.88
C LYS A 209 -2.30 -4.31 16.00
N ALA A 210 -1.24 -3.71 16.51
CA ALA A 210 0.02 -3.54 15.81
C ALA A 210 0.71 -4.88 15.52
N ASP A 211 0.74 -5.80 16.50
CA ASP A 211 1.30 -7.13 16.32
C ASP A 211 0.46 -7.98 15.35
N ILE A 212 -0.88 -7.86 15.42
CA ILE A 212 -1.79 -8.51 14.45
C ILE A 212 -1.51 -8.00 13.04
N LEU A 213 -1.37 -6.68 12.86
CA LEU A 213 -1.06 -6.08 11.56
C LEU A 213 0.28 -6.55 11.01
N LYS A 214 1.30 -6.65 11.85
CA LYS A 214 2.60 -7.20 11.47
C LYS A 214 2.45 -8.63 10.97
N GLU A 215 1.76 -9.48 11.72
CA GLU A 215 1.52 -10.87 11.36
C GLU A 215 0.69 -11.01 10.06
N LEU A 216 -0.31 -10.14 9.87
CA LEU A 216 -1.10 -10.07 8.64
C LEU A 216 -0.23 -9.72 7.43
N VAL A 217 0.66 -8.73 7.54
CA VAL A 217 1.56 -8.35 6.44
C VAL A 217 2.57 -9.46 6.14
N GLU A 218 3.07 -10.14 7.18
CA GLU A 218 3.99 -11.27 7.01
C GLU A 218 3.32 -12.46 6.29
N ARG A 219 2.13 -12.85 6.74
CA ARG A 219 1.41 -14.03 6.22
C ARG A 219 0.60 -13.77 4.97
N PHE A 220 0.01 -12.59 4.84
CA PHE A 220 -0.93 -12.21 3.78
C PHE A 220 -0.49 -10.96 3.01
N GLY A 221 0.82 -10.67 2.99
CA GLY A 221 1.40 -9.58 2.20
C GLY A 221 2.04 -10.02 0.89
N GLU A 222 2.99 -9.21 0.41
CA GLU A 222 3.60 -9.36 -0.94
C GLU A 222 4.41 -10.65 -1.13
N ASN A 223 4.79 -11.31 -0.05
CA ASN A 223 5.52 -12.57 -0.10
C ASN A 223 4.61 -13.79 -0.22
N ASN A 224 3.32 -13.66 0.09
CA ASN A 224 2.36 -14.75 -0.06
C ASN A 224 1.99 -14.92 -1.55
N PRO A 225 2.17 -16.11 -2.15
CA PRO A 225 1.89 -16.35 -3.57
C PRO A 225 0.40 -16.23 -3.95
N GLN A 226 -0.52 -16.38 -2.98
CA GLN A 226 -1.96 -16.20 -3.16
C GLN A 226 -2.42 -14.74 -2.99
N VAL A 227 -1.56 -13.86 -2.44
CA VAL A 227 -1.93 -12.46 -2.13
C VAL A 227 -1.07 -11.41 -2.84
N GLY A 228 0.24 -11.64 -2.98
CA GLY A 228 1.18 -10.71 -3.61
C GLY A 228 0.86 -10.42 -5.07
N THR A 229 1.16 -9.21 -5.55
CA THR A 229 0.79 -8.77 -6.91
C THR A 229 1.95 -8.72 -7.89
N LEU A 230 3.18 -8.79 -7.40
CA LEU A 230 4.37 -8.74 -8.25
C LEU A 230 4.55 -10.04 -9.01
N TYR A 231 4.75 -9.93 -10.31
CA TYR A 231 5.16 -11.07 -11.11
C TYR A 231 6.61 -11.44 -10.76
N LYS A 232 6.79 -12.64 -10.20
CA LYS A 232 8.11 -13.22 -9.91
C LYS A 232 8.39 -14.27 -11.00
N ASN A 233 9.49 -14.11 -11.73
CA ASN A 233 9.99 -15.18 -12.59
C ASN A 233 10.25 -16.39 -11.69
N LYS A 234 9.52 -17.50 -11.92
CA LYS A 234 9.89 -18.77 -11.33
C LYS A 234 11.24 -19.16 -11.94
N LYS A 235 12.30 -19.14 -11.12
CA LYS A 235 13.51 -19.88 -11.43
C LYS A 235 13.25 -21.36 -11.17
#